data_AF-A0A162CXK4-F1
#
_entry.id   AF-A0A162CXK4-F1
#
_cell.length_a   1.000
_cell.length_b   1.000
_cell.length_c   1.000
_cell.angle_alpha   90.00
_cell.angle_beta   90.00
_cell.angle_gamma   90.00
#
_symmetry.space_group_name_H-M   'P 1'
#
loop_
_entity.id
_entity.type
_entity.pdbx_description
1 polymer ?
#
loop_
_entity_poly.entity_id
_entity_poly.type
_entity_poly.pdbx_seq_one_letter_code
_entity_poly.pdbx_strand_id
1 'polypeptide(L)'
;DRHLDRFLNICSALEENRIVPHIGEANMETSLKQSIGDLNNSKTEQMVKFLPLILEKLIGLIVSPPLLNGQLLKCAGVAFDCLVAIVGTFTEILDHLNDPHGRNSLLATYVHFQACVPQENRV
;
A
#
# COMPACT_ATOMS: atom_id res chain seq x y z
N ASP A 1 -13.81 -4.76 -0.83
CA ASP A 1 -13.19 -6.09 -0.69
C ASP A 1 -12.66 -6.14 0.72
N ARG A 2 -13.01 -7.14 1.55
CA ARG A 2 -12.79 -7.04 3.01
C ARG A 2 -11.32 -6.80 3.41
N HIS A 3 -10.37 -7.29 2.62
CA HIS A 3 -8.94 -7.17 2.93
C HIS A 3 -8.45 -5.76 2.61
N LEU A 4 -8.81 -5.24 1.42
CA LEU A 4 -8.56 -3.85 1.03
C LEU A 4 -9.25 -2.84 1.94
N ASP A 5 -10.54 -3.06 2.22
CA ASP A 5 -11.35 -2.14 3.02
C ASP A 5 -10.76 -2.02 4.45
N ARG A 6 -10.29 -3.14 5.02
CA ARG A 6 -9.63 -3.15 6.34
C ARG A 6 -8.31 -2.39 6.31
N PHE A 7 -7.45 -2.64 5.33
CA PHE A 7 -6.17 -1.95 5.18
C PHE A 7 -6.37 -0.44 5.03
N LEU A 8 -7.23 -0.02 4.09
CA LEU A 8 -7.49 1.39 3.82
C LEU A 8 -8.12 2.12 5.02
N ASN A 9 -9.02 1.46 5.75
CA ASN A 9 -9.61 2.03 6.96
C ASN A 9 -8.56 2.27 8.07
N ILE A 10 -7.62 1.34 8.25
CA ILE A 10 -6.53 1.52 9.22
C ILE A 10 -5.58 2.64 8.78
N CYS A 11 -5.21 2.69 7.50
CA CYS A 11 -4.37 3.77 6.96
C CYS A 11 -5.02 5.16 7.12
N SER A 12 -6.30 5.30 6.77
CA SER A 12 -7.05 6.56 6.95
C SER A 12 -7.13 6.97 8.41
N ALA A 13 -7.35 6.02 9.33
CA ALA A 13 -7.34 6.32 10.75
C ALA A 13 -5.96 6.84 11.23
N LEU A 14 -4.86 6.24 10.75
CA LEU A 14 -3.50 6.70 11.10
C LEU A 14 -3.18 8.08 10.51
N GLU A 15 -3.60 8.36 9.28
CA GLU A 15 -3.43 9.67 8.63
C GLU A 15 -4.17 10.78 9.39
N GLU A 16 -5.31 10.45 9.98
CA GLU A 16 -6.12 11.39 10.77
C GLU A 16 -5.77 11.38 12.27
N ASN A 17 -4.72 10.66 12.69
CA ASN A 17 -4.37 10.44 14.10
C ASN A 17 -5.54 9.92 14.96
N ARG A 18 -6.42 9.12 14.36
CA ARG A 18 -7.58 8.49 15.00
C ARG A 18 -7.29 7.03 15.37
N ILE A 19 -7.80 6.62 16.53
CA ILE A 19 -7.80 5.22 16.94
C ILE A 19 -9.08 4.56 16.46
N VAL A 20 -8.94 3.39 15.82
CA VAL A 20 -10.09 2.59 15.40
C VAL A 20 -10.72 1.93 16.65
N PRO A 21 -11.99 2.23 17.00
CA PRO A 21 -12.56 1.87 18.30
C PRO A 21 -12.55 0.37 18.64
N HIS A 22 -12.65 -0.50 17.63
CA HIS A 22 -12.68 -1.96 17.80
C HIS A 22 -11.30 -2.62 17.79
N ILE A 23 -10.25 -1.90 17.40
CA ILE A 23 -8.86 -2.39 17.45
C ILE A 23 -8.23 -1.98 18.79
N GLY A 24 -8.45 -0.71 19.18
CA GLY A 24 -7.80 -0.11 20.33
C GLY A 24 -6.33 0.23 20.04
N GLU A 25 -5.81 1.21 20.78
CA GLU A 25 -4.51 1.81 20.50
C GLU A 25 -3.34 0.82 20.58
N ALA A 26 -3.30 -0.02 21.61
CA ALA A 26 -2.23 -1.01 21.82
C ALA A 26 -2.12 -2.06 20.70
N ASN A 27 -3.20 -2.29 19.95
CA ASN A 27 -3.25 -3.29 18.88
C ASN A 27 -3.15 -2.68 17.49
N MET A 28 -2.99 -1.35 17.39
CA MET A 28 -3.02 -0.64 16.12
C MET A 28 -1.87 -1.08 15.20
N GLU A 29 -0.65 -1.17 15.73
CA GLU A 29 0.51 -1.65 14.96
C GLU A 29 0.30 -3.08 14.46
N THR A 30 -0.11 -3.99 15.35
CA THR A 30 -0.33 -5.40 15.01
C THR A 30 -1.43 -5.54 13.96
N SER A 31 -2.52 -4.78 14.09
CA SER A 31 -3.63 -4.80 13.15
C SER A 31 -3.25 -4.23 11.78
N LEU A 32 -2.43 -3.18 11.76
CA LEU A 32 -1.87 -2.65 10.51
C LEU A 32 -1.01 -3.72 9.82
N LYS A 33 -0.05 -4.32 10.53
CA LYS A 33 0.82 -5.37 9.99
C LYS A 33 0.03 -6.55 9.42
N GLN A 34 -1.00 -7.00 10.14
CA GLN A 34 -1.90 -8.05 9.65
C GLN A 34 -2.64 -7.61 8.38
N SER A 35 -3.21 -6.40 8.37
CA SER A 35 -3.94 -5.90 7.21
C SER A 35 -3.07 -5.77 5.95
N ILE A 36 -1.78 -5.42 6.13
CA ILE A 36 -0.79 -5.40 5.05
C ILE A 36 -0.57 -6.82 4.51
N GLY A 37 -0.30 -7.79 5.40
CA GLY A 37 -0.09 -9.18 4.99
C GLY A 37 -1.31 -9.79 4.28
N ASP A 38 -2.52 -9.36 4.67
CA ASP A 38 -3.79 -9.82 4.11
C ASP A 38 -4.08 -9.27 2.70
N LEU A 39 -3.36 -8.24 2.22
CA LEU A 39 -3.62 -7.62 0.92
C LEU A 39 -3.55 -8.63 -0.24
N ASN A 40 -2.63 -9.59 -0.17
CA ASN A 40 -2.48 -10.65 -1.19
C ASN A 40 -3.70 -11.59 -1.27
N ASN A 41 -4.60 -11.57 -0.28
CA ASN A 41 -5.84 -12.36 -0.28
C ASN A 41 -7.03 -11.61 -0.90
N SER A 42 -6.83 -10.38 -1.36
CA SER A 42 -7.87 -9.58 -2.02
C SER A 42 -8.18 -10.14 -3.41
N LYS A 43 -9.41 -9.95 -3.89
CA LYS A 43 -9.80 -10.37 -5.24
C LYS A 43 -8.93 -9.69 -6.30
N THR A 44 -8.46 -10.43 -7.30
CA THR A 44 -7.58 -9.92 -8.37
C THR A 44 -8.16 -8.67 -9.06
N GLU A 45 -9.44 -8.66 -9.40
CA GLU A 45 -10.10 -7.49 -10.01
C GLU A 45 -10.00 -6.25 -9.13
N GLN A 46 -10.15 -6.41 -7.82
CA GLN A 46 -10.08 -5.32 -6.85
C GLN A 46 -8.63 -4.87 -6.66
N MET A 47 -7.69 -5.81 -6.62
CA MET A 47 -6.26 -5.49 -6.62
C MET A 47 -5.87 -4.67 -7.84
N VAL A 48 -6.33 -5.05 -9.05
CA VAL A 48 -6.02 -4.31 -10.30
C VAL A 48 -6.62 -2.91 -10.23
N LYS A 49 -7.91 -2.82 -9.86
CA LYS A 49 -8.65 -1.56 -9.80
C LYS A 49 -8.05 -0.56 -8.82
N PHE A 50 -7.56 -1.03 -7.67
CA PHE A 50 -7.03 -0.19 -6.60
C PHE A 50 -5.50 -0.20 -6.53
N LEU A 51 -4.80 -0.80 -7.49
CA LEU A 51 -3.35 -0.95 -7.49
C LEU A 51 -2.62 0.38 -7.24
N PRO A 52 -2.96 1.50 -7.92
CA PRO A 52 -2.33 2.80 -7.64
C PRO A 52 -2.43 3.21 -6.17
N LEU A 53 -3.65 3.12 -5.59
CA LEU A 53 -3.92 3.50 -4.22
C LEU A 53 -3.19 2.58 -3.22
N ILE A 54 -3.17 1.28 -3.48
CA ILE A 54 -2.46 0.31 -2.63
C ILE A 54 -0.96 0.60 -2.62
N LEU A 55 -0.37 0.82 -3.79
CA LEU A 55 1.05 1.16 -3.92
C LEU A 55 1.37 2.49 -3.24
N GLU A 56 0.51 3.51 -3.41
CA GLU A 56 0.66 4.80 -2.73
C GLU A 56 0.70 4.63 -1.21
N LYS A 57 -0.25 3.89 -0.63
CA LYS A 57 -0.29 3.67 0.82
C LYS A 57 0.90 2.84 1.32
N LEU A 58 1.30 1.79 0.61
CA LEU A 58 2.47 0.99 0.98
C LEU A 58 3.76 1.81 0.92
N ILE A 59 3.96 2.61 -0.12
CA ILE A 59 5.12 3.51 -0.25
C ILE A 59 5.11 4.54 0.88
N GLY A 60 3.94 5.12 1.20
CA GLY A 60 3.78 6.05 2.31
C GLY A 60 4.24 5.45 3.64
N LEU A 61 3.82 4.21 3.94
CA LEU A 61 4.22 3.48 5.15
C LEU A 61 5.73 3.16 5.22
N ILE A 62 6.41 3.06 4.07
CA ILE A 62 7.84 2.78 3.98
C ILE A 62 8.66 4.07 4.15
N VAL A 63 8.31 5.11 3.40
CA VAL A 63 9.08 6.36 3.32
C VAL A 63 8.84 7.26 4.53
N SER A 64 7.61 7.26 5.05
CA SER A 64 7.23 8.07 6.19
C SER A 64 6.31 7.27 7.14
N PRO A 65 6.88 6.31 7.89
CA PRO A 65 6.10 5.50 8.82
C PRO A 65 5.33 6.37 9.82
N PRO A 66 4.04 6.09 10.07
CA PRO A 66 3.22 6.91 10.95
C PRO A 66 3.70 6.85 12.39
N LEU A 67 3.50 7.95 13.12
CA LEU A 67 3.74 8.03 14.56
C LEU A 67 2.46 7.64 15.31
N LEU A 68 2.60 6.81 16.33
CA LEU A 68 1.57 6.57 17.32
C LEU A 68 2.16 6.91 18.69
N ASN A 69 1.58 7.90 19.38
CA ASN A 69 2.11 8.43 20.65
C ASN A 69 3.60 8.83 20.60
N GLY A 70 4.02 9.44 19.48
CA GLY A 70 5.41 9.84 19.28
C GLY A 70 6.39 8.69 19.01
N GLN A 71 5.89 7.46 18.87
CA GLN A 71 6.69 6.31 18.44
C GLN A 71 6.39 5.95 16.99
N LEU A 72 7.44 5.75 16.19
CA LEU A 72 7.28 5.27 14.81
C LEU A 72 6.75 3.85 14.81
N LEU A 73 5.67 3.60 14.07
CA LEU A 73 5.15 2.27 13.87
C LEU A 73 6.14 1.40 13.08
N LYS A 74 6.37 0.18 13.55
CA LYS A 74 7.34 -0.75 12.95
C LYS A 74 6.76 -1.51 11.74
N CYS A 75 6.15 -0.80 10.79
CA CYS A 75 5.45 -1.39 9.65
C CYS A 75 6.22 -1.33 8.32
N ALA A 76 7.29 -0.55 8.21
CA ALA A 76 8.01 -0.34 6.95
C ALA A 76 8.49 -1.66 6.30
N GLY A 77 9.06 -2.59 7.08
CA GLY A 77 9.53 -3.88 6.56
C GLY A 77 8.41 -4.72 5.95
N VAL A 78 7.32 -4.93 6.69
CA VAL A 78 6.17 -5.71 6.17
C VAL A 78 5.48 -5.02 5.00
N ALA A 79 5.45 -3.68 4.98
CA ALA A 79 4.93 -2.91 3.85
C ALA A 79 5.80 -3.09 2.59
N PHE A 80 7.13 -3.09 2.75
CA PHE A 80 8.06 -3.35 1.66
C PHE A 80 7.90 -4.77 1.10
N ASP A 81 7.86 -5.79 1.96
CA ASP A 81 7.67 -7.17 1.54
C ASP A 81 6.34 -7.36 0.77
N CYS A 82 5.27 -6.74 1.27
CA CYS A 82 3.97 -6.74 0.60
C CYS A 82 4.01 -6.02 -0.76
N LEU A 83 4.69 -4.87 -0.84
CA LEU A 83 4.86 -4.14 -2.09
C LEU A 83 5.58 -5.00 -3.13
N VAL A 84 6.68 -5.66 -2.73
CA VAL A 84 7.42 -6.56 -3.62
C VAL A 84 6.53 -7.72 -4.08
N ALA A 85 5.78 -8.34 -3.17
CA ALA A 85 4.87 -9.45 -3.51
C ALA A 85 3.76 -9.03 -4.50
N ILE A 86 3.13 -7.87 -4.27
CA ILE A 86 2.09 -7.34 -5.17
C ILE A 86 2.71 -7.02 -6.54
N VAL A 87 3.81 -6.27 -6.59
CA VAL A 87 4.47 -5.91 -7.85
C VAL A 87 4.91 -7.17 -8.61
N GLY A 88 5.45 -8.19 -7.93
CA GLY A 88 5.79 -9.47 -8.53
C GLY A 88 4.58 -10.16 -9.16
N THR A 89 3.50 -10.30 -8.38
CA THR A 89 2.24 -10.90 -8.85
C THR A 89 1.70 -10.19 -10.10
N PHE A 90 1.70 -8.86 -10.10
CA PHE A 90 1.23 -8.09 -11.25
C PHE A 90 2.18 -8.14 -12.44
N THR A 91 3.48 -8.22 -12.21
CA THR A 91 4.47 -8.40 -13.27
C THR A 91 4.24 -9.74 -13.98
N GLU A 92 3.99 -10.82 -13.23
CA GLU A 92 3.65 -12.13 -13.79
C GLU A 92 2.30 -12.12 -14.52
N ILE A 93 1.25 -11.56 -13.90
CA ILE A 93 -0.08 -11.44 -14.54
C ILE A 93 0.02 -10.66 -15.84
N LEU A 94 0.78 -9.57 -15.86
CA LEU A 94 0.88 -8.68 -17.01
C LEU A 94 2.04 -9.04 -17.95
N ASP A 95 2.72 -10.17 -17.74
CA ASP A 95 3.93 -10.52 -18.49
C ASP A 95 3.67 -10.60 -20.01
N HIS A 96 2.50 -11.13 -20.37
CA HIS A 96 2.03 -11.20 -21.75
C HIS A 96 1.72 -9.84 -22.40
N LEU A 97 1.65 -8.77 -21.61
CA LEU A 97 1.46 -7.38 -22.06
C LEU A 97 2.77 -6.57 -22.02
N ASN A 98 3.87 -7.19 -21.59
CA ASN A 98 5.17 -6.54 -21.57
C ASN A 98 5.72 -6.38 -22.99
N ASP A 99 6.45 -5.31 -23.21
CA ASP A 99 7.22 -5.15 -24.44
C ASP A 99 8.39 -6.16 -24.50
N PRO A 100 9.11 -6.30 -25.62
CA PRO A 100 10.24 -7.22 -25.75
C PRO A 100 11.40 -6.98 -24.76
N HIS A 101 11.39 -5.86 -24.03
CA HIS A 101 12.35 -5.54 -22.98
C HIS A 101 11.84 -5.90 -21.57
N GLY A 102 10.69 -6.55 -21.45
CA GLY A 102 10.09 -6.94 -20.17
C GLY A 102 9.46 -5.76 -19.41
N ARG A 103 9.21 -4.63 -20.10
CA ARG A 103 8.62 -3.45 -19.46
C ARG A 103 7.11 -3.47 -19.65
N ASN A 104 6.39 -3.31 -18.54
CA ASN A 104 4.96 -3.09 -18.60
C ASN A 104 4.65 -1.60 -18.83
N SER A 105 4.07 -1.24 -19.97
CA SER A 105 3.82 0.16 -20.34
C SER A 105 2.88 0.88 -19.35
N LEU A 106 1.89 0.18 -18.79
CA LEU A 106 0.95 0.76 -17.82
C LEU A 106 1.63 1.02 -16.47
N LEU A 107 2.37 0.04 -15.94
CA LEU A 107 3.13 0.21 -14.68
C LEU A 107 4.22 1.27 -14.83
N ALA A 108 4.95 1.27 -15.94
CA ALA A 108 5.96 2.27 -16.22
C ALA A 108 5.36 3.69 -16.29
N THR A 109 4.18 3.83 -16.92
CA THR A 109 3.46 5.11 -16.96
C THR A 109 3.02 5.55 -15.57
N TYR A 110 2.55 4.63 -14.72
CA TYR A 110 2.19 4.94 -13.33
C TYR A 110 3.39 5.40 -12.50
N VAL A 111 4.52 4.68 -12.56
CA VAL A 111 5.75 5.05 -11.86
C VAL A 111 6.27 6.40 -12.35
N HIS A 112 6.26 6.63 -13.67
CA HIS A 112 6.65 7.90 -14.25
C HIS A 112 5.74 9.05 -13.81
N PHE A 113 4.42 8.83 -13.80
CA PHE A 113 3.45 9.80 -13.29
C PHE A 113 3.77 10.17 -11.83
N GLN A 114 3.97 9.19 -10.95
CA GLN A 114 4.29 9.50 -9.55
C GLN A 114 5.67 10.15 -9.35
N ALA A 115 6.65 9.84 -10.19
CA ALA A 115 7.98 10.43 -10.11
C ALA A 115 8.06 11.85 -10.68
N CYS A 116 7.18 12.19 -11.63
CA CYS A 116 7.26 13.45 -12.38
C CYS A 116 6.12 14.43 -12.10
N VAL A 117 5.05 14.03 -11.41
CA VAL A 117 4.05 14.98 -10.92
C VAL A 117 4.63 15.70 -9.70
N PRO A 118 4.75 17.04 -9.72
CA PRO A 118 5.16 17.78 -8.53
C PRO A 118 4.16 17.51 -7.42
N GLN A 119 4.65 16.97 -6.29
CA GLN A 119 3.81 16.78 -5.11
C GLN A 119 3.31 18.16 -4.67
N GLU A 120 2.02 18.43 -4.84
CA GLU A 120 1.40 19.58 -4.18
C GLU A 120 1.65 19.41 -2.69
N ASN A 121 2.37 20.36 -2.09
CA ASN A 121 2.59 20.43 -0.65
C ASN A 121 1.22 20.34 0.02
N ARG A 122 0.91 19.18 0.62
CA ARG A 122 -0.21 19.07 1.55
C ARG A 122 0.20 19.82 2.82
N VAL A 123 -0.11 21.12 2.83
CA VAL A 123 -0.03 22.03 3.98
C VAL A 123 -1.13 21.69 4.97
#